data_AF-A0A838PMQ0-F1
#
_entry.id   AF-A0A838PMQ0-F1
#
_cell.length_a   1.000
_cell.length_b   1.000
_cell.length_c   1.000
_cell.angle_alpha   90.00
_cell.angle_beta   90.00
_cell.angle_gamma   90.00
#
_symmetry.space_group_name_H-M   'P 1'
#
loop_
_entity.id
_entity.type
_entity.pdbx_description
1 polymer ?
#
loop_
_entity_poly.entity_id
_entity_poly.type
_entity_poly.pdbx_seq_one_letter_code
_entity_poly.pdbx_strand_id
1 'polypeptide(L)'
;MGRRSRKRAHNAGASPADREGTTRAERDLARRQRAQRIRDEGPANAVSKPRPGRTTMDDRPPALWAPVPLTELLILTGIALMTWGFLSGADGDGNAKIAAGLGIASLAGLELTVREHVTGFRSHTTLLAGGAGILVIVGLGLGVGLDNFGVLLIAGVAVFAGAFYGLRELFRRRSGGLSFR
;
A
#
# COMPACT_ATOMS: atom_id res chain seq x y z
N MET A 1 -3.47 23.85 10.11
CA MET A 1 -4.46 24.40 9.16
C MET A 1 -5.48 23.33 8.78
N GLY A 2 -6.66 23.36 9.42
CA GLY A 2 -7.67 22.30 9.34
C GLY A 2 -8.67 22.50 8.20
N ARG A 3 -8.90 21.46 7.40
CA ARG A 3 -9.99 21.43 6.41
C ARG A 3 -11.29 21.01 7.10
N ARG A 4 -12.11 22.01 7.41
CA ARG A 4 -13.46 21.85 7.92
C ARG A 4 -14.34 21.11 6.91
N SER A 5 -15.00 20.07 7.42
CA SER A 5 -16.01 19.25 6.78
C SER A 5 -17.13 20.10 6.18
N ARG A 6 -17.22 20.10 4.85
CA ARG A 6 -18.20 20.86 4.06
C ARG A 6 -19.48 20.05 3.80
N LYS A 7 -19.92 19.22 4.77
CA LYS A 7 -21.09 18.33 4.63
C LYS A 7 -22.33 18.74 5.43
N ARG A 8 -22.26 19.85 6.19
CA ARG A 8 -23.37 20.32 7.05
C ARG A 8 -24.22 21.45 6.47
N ALA A 9 -23.91 21.99 5.30
CA ALA A 9 -24.62 23.15 4.76
C ALA A 9 -25.95 22.82 4.05
N HIS A 10 -26.28 21.55 3.79
CA HIS A 10 -27.51 21.21 3.05
C HIS A 10 -28.76 21.06 3.93
N ASN A 11 -28.65 21.17 5.26
CA ASN A 11 -29.80 21.01 6.18
C ASN A 11 -30.19 22.29 6.94
N ALA A 12 -29.70 23.45 6.55
CA ALA A 12 -30.00 24.71 7.24
C ALA A 12 -31.37 25.33 6.88
N GLY A 13 -32.18 24.65 6.05
CA GLY A 13 -33.52 25.09 5.66
C GLY A 13 -34.65 24.15 6.09
N ALA A 14 -34.37 23.11 6.90
CA ALA A 14 -35.41 22.21 7.39
C ALA A 14 -36.20 22.89 8.52
N SER A 15 -37.49 23.09 8.28
CA SER A 15 -38.41 23.72 9.21
C SER A 15 -38.57 22.82 10.46
N PRO A 16 -38.89 23.35 11.66
CA PRO A 16 -39.07 22.52 12.86
C PRO A 16 -40.12 21.39 12.71
N ALA A 17 -40.99 21.49 11.70
CA ALA A 17 -41.98 20.48 11.30
C ALA A 17 -41.37 19.21 10.66
N ASP A 18 -40.14 19.25 10.16
CA ASP A 18 -39.50 18.10 9.47
C ASP A 18 -38.89 17.06 10.44
N ARG A 19 -39.12 17.22 11.76
CA ARG A 19 -38.66 16.28 12.80
C ARG A 19 -39.72 15.25 13.21
N GLU A 20 -40.93 15.33 12.65
CA GLU A 20 -41.90 14.26 12.80
C GLU A 20 -41.44 13.04 12.00
N GLY A 21 -41.24 11.93 12.71
CA GLY A 21 -40.65 10.72 12.15
C GLY A 21 -41.44 10.24 10.94
N THR A 22 -40.76 10.18 9.79
CA THR A 22 -41.30 9.59 8.54
C THR A 22 -42.12 8.34 8.86
N THR A 23 -43.39 8.38 8.48
CA THR A 23 -44.32 7.29 8.81
C THR A 23 -43.86 6.01 8.11
N ARG A 24 -44.26 4.84 8.64
CA ARG A 24 -43.93 3.56 8.02
C ARG A 24 -44.38 3.50 6.54
N ALA A 25 -45.54 4.09 6.26
CA ALA A 25 -46.10 4.20 4.91
C ALA A 25 -45.22 5.02 3.97
N GLU A 26 -44.66 6.13 4.45
CA GLU A 26 -43.78 7.00 3.66
C GLU A 26 -42.44 6.33 3.33
N ARG A 27 -41.90 5.57 4.29
CA ARG A 27 -40.71 4.74 4.07
C ARG A 27 -40.95 3.62 3.06
N ASP A 28 -42.13 3.00 3.08
CA ASP A 28 -42.50 1.94 2.14
C ASP A 28 -42.75 2.51 0.74
N LEU A 29 -43.34 3.70 0.61
CA LEU A 29 -43.47 4.41 -0.66
C LEU A 29 -42.10 4.79 -1.23
N ALA A 30 -41.18 5.31 -0.41
CA ALA A 30 -39.82 5.62 -0.84
C ALA A 30 -39.07 4.36 -1.32
N ARG A 31 -39.26 3.21 -0.66
CA ARG A 31 -38.68 1.92 -1.10
C ARG A 31 -39.26 1.47 -2.45
N ARG A 32 -40.58 1.59 -2.65
CA ARG A 32 -41.24 1.24 -3.91
C ARG A 32 -40.80 2.13 -5.06
N GLN A 33 -40.72 3.44 -4.85
CA GLN A 33 -40.22 4.38 -5.85
C GLN A 33 -38.77 4.08 -6.24
N ARG A 34 -37.91 3.72 -5.27
CA ARG A 34 -36.51 3.35 -5.54
C ARG A 34 -36.43 2.03 -6.32
N ALA A 35 -37.27 1.06 -5.99
CA ALA A 35 -37.36 -0.21 -6.71
C ALA A 35 -37.89 -0.04 -8.15
N GLN A 36 -38.82 0.89 -8.37
CA GLN A 36 -39.31 1.26 -9.70
C GLN A 36 -38.20 1.90 -10.53
N ARG A 37 -37.49 2.92 -10.00
CA ARG A 37 -36.35 3.54 -10.71
C ARG A 37 -35.28 2.54 -11.13
N ILE A 38 -34.92 1.59 -10.24
CA ILE A 38 -33.93 0.54 -10.56
C ILE A 38 -34.44 -0.38 -11.69
N ARG A 39 -35.75 -0.63 -11.74
CA ARG A 39 -36.38 -1.46 -12.75
C ARG A 39 -36.47 -0.74 -14.10
N ASP A 40 -36.77 0.56 -14.08
CA ASP A 40 -36.91 1.41 -15.27
C ASP A 40 -35.55 1.80 -15.88
N GLU A 41 -34.52 2.00 -15.06
CA GLU A 41 -33.16 2.35 -15.54
C GLU A 41 -32.43 1.17 -16.20
N GLY A 42 -32.91 -0.06 -15.98
CA GLY A 42 -32.38 -1.30 -16.57
C GLY A 42 -30.95 -1.66 -16.11
N PRO A 43 -30.57 -2.95 -16.15
CA PRO A 43 -29.23 -3.40 -15.74
C PRO A 43 -28.10 -2.85 -16.63
N ALA A 44 -28.42 -2.30 -17.80
CA ALA A 44 -27.45 -1.76 -18.76
C ALA A 44 -26.85 -0.40 -18.32
N ASN A 45 -27.54 0.39 -17.50
CA ASN A 45 -27.07 1.70 -17.04
C ASN A 45 -26.67 1.75 -15.56
N ALA A 46 -26.83 0.64 -14.84
CA ALA A 46 -26.27 0.45 -13.51
C ALA A 46 -24.76 0.17 -13.58
N VAL A 47 -24.01 1.00 -14.32
CA VAL A 47 -22.55 1.06 -14.16
C VAL A 47 -22.34 1.58 -12.75
N SER A 48 -22.09 0.65 -11.81
CA SER A 48 -21.71 0.97 -10.46
C SER A 48 -20.54 1.94 -10.55
N LYS A 49 -20.78 3.23 -10.28
CA LYS A 49 -19.71 4.23 -10.23
C LYS A 49 -18.59 3.63 -9.39
N PRO A 50 -17.38 3.44 -9.96
CA PRO A 50 -16.30 2.77 -9.25
C PRO A 50 -16.15 3.47 -7.91
N ARG A 51 -16.20 2.69 -6.82
CA ARG A 51 -16.06 3.25 -5.47
C ARG A 51 -14.74 4.03 -5.46
N PRO A 52 -14.76 5.32 -5.08
CA PRO A 52 -13.52 6.08 -4.97
C PRO A 52 -12.56 5.30 -4.04
N GLY A 53 -11.40 4.89 -4.58
CA GLY A 53 -10.37 4.15 -3.84
C GLY A 53 -10.22 2.66 -4.16
N ARG A 54 -11.06 2.06 -5.02
CA ARG A 54 -10.86 0.68 -5.47
C ARG A 54 -10.06 0.68 -6.79
N THR A 55 -8.77 0.43 -6.71
CA THR A 55 -7.91 0.22 -7.89
C THR A 55 -8.17 -1.15 -8.51
N THR A 56 -8.13 -1.25 -9.83
CA THR A 56 -8.15 -2.53 -10.56
C THR A 56 -6.74 -2.98 -10.92
N MET A 57 -6.57 -4.23 -11.38
CA MET A 57 -5.28 -4.72 -11.88
C MET A 57 -4.77 -3.88 -13.06
N ASP A 58 -5.68 -3.31 -13.85
CA ASP A 58 -5.36 -2.43 -14.99
C ASP A 58 -4.79 -1.07 -14.55
N ASP A 59 -5.07 -0.64 -13.31
CA ASP A 59 -4.51 0.59 -12.74
C ASP A 59 -3.07 0.38 -12.22
N ARG A 60 -2.55 -0.85 -12.25
CA ARG A 60 -1.21 -1.14 -11.75
C ARG A 60 -0.20 -0.45 -12.66
N PRO A 61 0.76 0.31 -12.09
CA PRO A 61 1.80 0.92 -12.90
C PRO A 61 2.56 -0.16 -13.71
N PRO A 62 2.87 0.10 -14.98
CA PRO A 62 3.66 -0.83 -15.80
C PRO A 62 5.06 -1.02 -15.24
N ALA A 63 5.70 -2.15 -15.53
CA ALA A 63 7.09 -2.42 -15.12
C ALA A 63 8.05 -1.41 -15.77
N LEU A 64 9.11 -1.03 -15.07
CA LEU A 64 10.12 -0.09 -15.58
C LEU A 64 10.79 -0.60 -16.86
N TRP A 65 10.86 -1.91 -17.00
CA TRP A 65 11.49 -2.65 -18.08
C TRP A 65 10.49 -3.35 -19.00
N ALA A 66 9.20 -3.00 -18.94
CA ALA A 66 8.20 -3.58 -19.84
C ALA A 66 8.65 -3.41 -21.32
N PRO A 67 8.64 -4.48 -22.13
CA PRO A 67 7.94 -5.77 -21.91
C PRO A 67 8.75 -6.88 -21.23
N VAL A 68 10.01 -6.64 -20.84
CA VAL A 68 10.89 -7.65 -20.25
C VAL A 68 10.53 -7.88 -18.77
N PRO A 69 10.20 -9.11 -18.35
CA PRO A 69 9.80 -9.41 -16.97
C PRO A 69 11.02 -9.55 -16.04
N LEU A 70 11.85 -8.50 -15.95
CA LEU A 70 13.12 -8.54 -15.22
C LEU A 70 12.90 -8.82 -13.72
N THR A 71 11.84 -8.25 -13.12
CA THR A 71 11.51 -8.46 -11.71
C THR A 71 11.21 -9.94 -11.45
N GLU A 72 10.40 -10.57 -12.31
CA GLU A 72 10.05 -11.98 -12.23
C GLU A 72 11.28 -12.88 -12.43
N LEU A 73 12.17 -12.52 -13.36
CA LEU A 73 13.44 -13.22 -13.57
C LEU A 73 14.33 -13.12 -12.33
N LEU A 74 14.47 -11.95 -11.71
CA LEU A 74 15.25 -11.80 -10.48
C LEU A 74 14.68 -12.62 -9.32
N ILE A 75 13.34 -12.65 -9.17
CA ILE A 75 12.68 -13.49 -8.17
C ILE A 75 12.98 -14.97 -8.44
N LEU A 76 12.84 -15.40 -9.69
CA LEU A 76 13.12 -16.78 -10.09
C LEU A 76 14.58 -17.15 -9.83
N THR A 77 15.53 -16.28 -10.19
CA THR A 77 16.96 -16.46 -9.92
C THR A 77 17.23 -16.55 -8.42
N GLY A 78 16.60 -15.69 -7.61
CA GLY A 78 16.74 -15.72 -6.15
C GLY A 78 16.23 -17.04 -5.56
N ILE A 79 15.05 -17.50 -5.97
CA ILE A 79 14.49 -18.79 -5.55
C ILE A 79 15.38 -19.96 -5.97
N ALA A 80 15.90 -19.94 -7.21
CA ALA A 80 16.79 -20.97 -7.71
C ALA A 80 18.10 -21.04 -6.91
N LEU A 81 18.71 -19.90 -6.60
CA LEU A 81 19.93 -19.83 -5.77
C LEU A 81 19.70 -20.31 -4.34
N MET A 82 18.58 -19.92 -3.71
CA MET A 82 18.24 -20.39 -2.37
C MET A 82 17.98 -21.90 -2.35
N THR A 83 17.25 -22.42 -3.35
CA THR A 83 17.00 -23.86 -3.50
C THR A 83 18.29 -24.62 -3.72
N TRP A 84 19.16 -24.13 -4.61
CA TRP A 84 20.49 -24.72 -4.85
C TRP A 84 21.32 -24.73 -3.57
N GLY A 85 21.41 -23.59 -2.89
CA GLY A 85 22.19 -23.44 -1.66
C GLY A 85 21.71 -24.40 -0.58
N PHE A 86 20.39 -24.56 -0.41
CA PHE A 86 19.81 -25.51 0.54
C PHE A 86 20.14 -26.97 0.18
N LEU A 87 20.07 -27.33 -1.09
CA LEU A 87 20.41 -28.68 -1.57
C LEU A 87 21.91 -28.98 -1.51
N SER A 88 22.77 -27.95 -1.52
CA SER A 88 24.23 -28.11 -1.46
C SER A 88 24.77 -28.36 -0.05
N GLY A 89 23.93 -28.31 0.99
CA GLY A 89 24.34 -28.47 2.38
C GLY A 89 24.82 -27.17 3.05
N ALA A 90 25.11 -27.25 4.35
CA ALA A 90 25.41 -26.09 5.21
C ALA A 90 26.87 -25.58 5.14
N ASP A 91 27.61 -26.00 4.12
CA ASP A 91 28.98 -25.55 3.90
C ASP A 91 29.01 -24.05 3.51
N GLY A 92 30.20 -23.42 3.59
CA GLY A 92 30.36 -22.00 3.27
C GLY A 92 29.78 -21.60 1.91
N ASP A 93 29.93 -22.48 0.92
CA ASP A 93 29.41 -22.31 -0.44
C ASP A 93 27.88 -22.41 -0.53
N GLY A 94 27.22 -23.18 0.34
CA GLY A 94 25.76 -23.29 0.39
C GLY A 94 25.16 -22.04 1.03
N ASN A 95 25.71 -21.62 2.17
CA ASN A 95 25.30 -20.41 2.88
C ASN A 95 25.47 -19.15 2.01
N ALA A 96 26.56 -19.04 1.24
CA ALA A 96 26.78 -17.94 0.31
C ALA A 96 25.70 -17.86 -0.78
N LYS A 97 25.28 -19.00 -1.34
CA LYS A 97 24.22 -19.06 -2.37
C LYS A 97 22.85 -18.67 -1.79
N ILE A 98 22.53 -19.10 -0.57
CA ILE A 98 21.30 -18.71 0.12
C ILE A 98 21.30 -17.20 0.37
N ALA A 99 22.39 -16.65 0.89
CA ALA A 99 22.52 -15.21 1.13
C ALA A 99 22.40 -14.39 -0.17
N ALA A 100 23.05 -14.83 -1.25
CA ALA A 100 22.95 -14.19 -2.56
C ALA A 100 21.51 -14.24 -3.10
N GLY A 101 20.85 -15.40 -3.02
CA GLY A 101 19.47 -15.57 -3.48
C GLY A 101 18.48 -14.70 -2.69
N LEU A 102 18.66 -14.61 -1.37
CA LEU A 102 17.87 -13.73 -0.51
C LEU A 102 18.08 -12.25 -0.87
N GLY A 103 19.32 -11.84 -1.12
CA GLY A 103 19.64 -10.47 -1.55
C GLY A 103 18.98 -10.09 -2.87
N ILE A 104 19.08 -10.95 -3.87
CA ILE A 104 18.48 -10.74 -5.21
C ILE A 104 16.95 -10.69 -5.11
N ALA A 105 16.32 -11.65 -4.42
CA ALA A 105 14.87 -11.68 -4.26
C ALA A 105 14.36 -10.44 -3.49
N SER A 106 15.09 -9.99 -2.47
CA SER A 106 14.77 -8.78 -1.71
C SER A 106 14.84 -7.53 -2.58
N LEU A 107 15.84 -7.44 -3.48
CA LEU A 107 15.97 -6.32 -4.41
C LEU A 107 14.80 -6.26 -5.39
N ALA A 108 14.38 -7.39 -5.93
CA ALA A 108 13.22 -7.48 -6.82
C ALA A 108 11.92 -7.07 -6.10
N GLY A 109 11.72 -7.52 -4.85
CA GLY A 109 10.61 -7.09 -4.00
C GLY A 109 10.65 -5.60 -3.66
N LEU A 110 11.84 -5.04 -3.42
CA LEU A 110 12.04 -3.62 -3.13
C LEU A 110 11.63 -2.76 -4.34
N GLU A 111 12.11 -3.09 -5.53
CA GLU A 111 11.76 -2.36 -6.76
C GLU A 111 10.25 -2.32 -6.97
N LEU A 112 9.57 -3.46 -6.81
CA LEU A 112 8.12 -3.53 -6.93
C LEU A 112 7.39 -2.69 -5.87
N THR A 113 7.77 -2.84 -4.60
CA THR A 113 7.12 -2.12 -3.49
C THR A 113 7.33 -0.60 -3.58
N VAL A 114 8.53 -0.15 -3.99
CA VAL A 114 8.82 1.26 -4.25
C VAL A 114 7.95 1.77 -5.40
N ARG A 115 7.86 1.03 -6.51
CA ARG A 115 7.06 1.43 -7.67
C ARG A 115 5.57 1.57 -7.32
N GLU A 116 4.99 0.59 -6.63
CA GLU A 116 3.59 0.64 -6.20
C GLU A 116 3.31 1.75 -5.18
N HIS A 117 4.31 2.07 -4.35
CA HIS A 117 4.19 3.14 -3.36
C HIS A 117 4.26 4.52 -4.00
N VAL A 118 5.24 4.75 -4.88
CA VAL A 118 5.48 6.03 -5.54
C VAL A 118 4.34 6.43 -6.48
N THR A 119 3.64 5.44 -7.05
CA THR A 119 2.47 5.67 -7.91
C THR A 119 1.18 5.88 -7.12
N GLY A 120 1.19 5.70 -5.80
CA GLY A 120 0.01 5.84 -4.95
C GLY A 120 -1.00 4.69 -5.10
N PHE A 121 -0.58 3.56 -5.66
CA PHE A 121 -1.42 2.38 -5.87
C PHE A 121 -1.72 1.67 -4.54
N ARG A 122 -0.68 1.43 -3.71
CA ARG A 122 -0.82 0.80 -2.38
C ARG A 122 0.22 1.34 -1.38
N SER A 123 -0.16 1.51 -0.11
CA SER A 123 0.76 2.06 0.90
C SER A 123 1.65 0.97 1.51
N HIS A 124 2.92 0.94 1.10
CA HIS A 124 3.97 0.10 1.68
C HIS A 124 4.90 0.87 2.66
N THR A 125 4.42 1.97 3.24
CA THR A 125 5.24 2.89 4.05
C THR A 125 5.97 2.19 5.19
N THR A 126 5.28 1.37 5.98
CA THR A 126 5.88 0.67 7.12
C THR A 126 6.94 -0.32 6.68
N LEU A 127 6.70 -1.05 5.60
CA LEU A 127 7.61 -2.06 5.07
C LEU A 127 8.88 -1.41 4.52
N LEU A 128 8.75 -0.35 3.72
CA LEU A 128 9.88 0.40 3.16
C LEU A 128 10.70 1.09 4.27
N ALA A 129 10.04 1.71 5.25
CA ALA A 129 10.71 2.31 6.40
C ALA A 129 11.43 1.26 7.26
N GLY A 130 10.80 0.11 7.49
CA GLY A 130 11.38 -1.04 8.18
C GLY A 130 12.64 -1.55 7.48
N GLY A 131 12.55 -1.76 6.16
CA GLY A 131 13.69 -2.16 5.34
C GLY A 131 14.86 -1.16 5.41
N ALA A 132 14.58 0.14 5.32
CA ALA A 132 15.60 1.18 5.47
C ALA A 132 16.27 1.15 6.85
N GLY A 133 15.50 0.98 7.93
CA GLY A 133 16.03 0.85 9.29
C GLY A 133 16.94 -0.37 9.45
N ILE A 134 16.52 -1.53 8.93
CA ILE A 134 17.32 -2.77 8.96
C ILE A 134 18.61 -2.60 8.17
N LEU A 135 18.56 -2.00 6.97
CA LEU A 135 19.76 -1.77 6.15
C LEU A 135 20.79 -0.90 6.89
N VAL A 136 20.34 0.12 7.62
CA VAL A 136 21.24 0.96 8.42
C VAL A 136 21.82 0.21 9.60
N ILE A 137 21.02 -0.59 10.32
CA ILE A 137 21.52 -1.43 11.41
C ILE A 137 22.58 -2.41 10.91
N VAL A 138 22.31 -3.12 9.81
CA VAL A 138 23.25 -4.07 9.22
C VAL A 138 24.50 -3.36 8.72
N GLY A 139 24.35 -2.27 7.97
CA GLY A 139 25.48 -1.51 7.42
C GLY A 139 26.39 -0.94 8.51
N LEU A 140 25.81 -0.36 9.57
CA LEU A 140 26.58 0.15 10.71
C LEU A 140 27.19 -0.98 11.53
N GLY A 141 26.47 -2.08 11.76
CA GLY A 141 26.97 -3.23 12.52
C GLY A 141 28.18 -3.89 11.87
N LEU A 142 28.25 -3.90 10.53
CA LEU A 142 29.40 -4.38 9.78
C LEU A 142 30.65 -3.48 9.92
N GLY A 143 30.47 -2.17 10.13
CA GLY A 143 31.58 -1.21 10.22
C GLY A 143 32.04 -0.90 11.65
N VAL A 144 31.09 -0.75 12.58
CA VAL A 144 31.32 -0.29 13.96
C VAL A 144 31.31 -1.45 14.97
N GLY A 145 30.82 -2.62 14.56
CA GLY A 145 30.65 -3.78 15.45
C GLY A 145 29.23 -3.86 16.03
N LEU A 146 28.86 -5.09 16.42
CA LEU A 146 27.54 -5.42 16.98
C LEU A 146 27.44 -5.19 18.50
N ASP A 147 28.57 -4.91 19.15
CA ASP A 147 28.71 -4.61 20.57
C ASP A 147 28.01 -3.29 20.96
N ASN A 148 27.92 -2.34 20.03
CA ASN A 148 27.29 -1.03 20.24
C ASN A 148 25.77 -1.05 19.98
N PHE A 149 25.05 -1.99 20.58
CA PHE A 149 23.62 -2.22 20.31
C PHE A 149 22.76 -0.95 20.50
N GLY A 150 23.07 -0.13 21.50
CA GLY A 150 22.35 1.12 21.75
C GLY A 150 22.45 2.11 20.58
N VAL A 151 23.63 2.27 19.99
CA VAL A 151 23.86 3.15 18.83
C VAL A 151 23.14 2.60 17.61
N LEU A 152 23.26 1.30 17.35
CA LEU A 152 22.59 0.63 16.23
C LEU A 152 21.07 0.78 16.32
N LEU A 153 20.50 0.59 17.51
CA LEU A 153 19.06 0.71 17.73
C LEU A 153 18.58 2.16 17.55
N ILE A 154 19.28 3.14 18.10
CA ILE A 154 18.95 4.56 17.93
C ILE A 154 19.01 4.95 16.45
N ALA A 155 20.08 4.55 15.74
CA ALA A 155 20.22 4.82 14.32
C ALA A 155 19.10 4.19 13.49
N GLY A 156 18.78 2.91 13.74
CA GLY A 156 17.70 2.20 13.08
C GLY A 156 16.33 2.84 13.31
N VAL A 157 16.01 3.21 14.55
CA VAL A 157 14.75 3.88 14.91
C VAL A 157 14.67 5.27 14.28
N ALA A 158 15.76 6.04 14.28
CA ALA A 158 15.81 7.37 13.68
C ALA A 158 15.56 7.31 12.17
N VAL A 159 16.21 6.38 11.47
CA VAL A 159 16.04 6.17 10.02
C VAL A 159 14.64 5.64 9.72
N PHE A 160 14.14 4.69 10.50
CA PHE A 160 12.78 4.20 10.38
C PHE A 160 11.77 5.34 10.49
N ALA A 161 11.86 6.17 11.53
CA ALA A 161 10.93 7.28 11.74
C ALA A 161 11.03 8.29 10.59
N GLY A 162 12.24 8.72 10.22
CA GLY A 162 12.46 9.67 9.13
C GLY A 162 11.90 9.17 7.79
N ALA A 163 12.24 7.93 7.42
CA ALA A 163 11.74 7.27 6.22
C ALA A 163 10.21 7.12 6.26
N PHE A 164 9.65 6.70 7.39
CA PHE A 164 8.20 6.53 7.56
C PHE A 164 7.44 7.84 7.32
N TYR A 165 7.89 8.93 7.94
CA TYR A 165 7.25 10.25 7.76
C TYR A 165 7.40 10.75 6.33
N GLY A 166 8.59 10.64 5.73
CA GLY A 166 8.84 11.07 4.36
C GLY A 166 8.01 10.30 3.33
N LEU A 167 8.00 8.96 3.44
CA LEU A 167 7.24 8.08 2.55
C LEU A 167 5.73 8.25 2.73
N ARG A 168 5.25 8.42 3.97
CA ARG A 168 3.83 8.69 4.24
C ARG A 168 3.38 9.99 3.59
N GLU A 169 4.21 11.03 3.65
CA GLU A 169 3.91 12.31 3.04
C GLU A 169 3.93 12.23 1.51
N LEU A 170 4.91 11.53 0.95
CA LEU A 170 5.00 11.28 -0.49
C LEU A 170 3.75 10.56 -1.01
N PHE A 171 3.33 9.49 -0.32
CA PHE A 171 2.12 8.75 -0.67
C PHE A 171 0.89 9.65 -0.62
N ARG A 172 0.73 10.45 0.43
CA ARG A 172 -0.42 11.35 0.58
C ARG A 172 -0.50 12.37 -0.55
N ARG A 173 0.64 12.89 -1.02
CA ARG A 173 0.72 13.79 -2.17
C ARG A 173 0.33 13.10 -3.48
N ARG A 174 0.74 11.83 -3.65
CA ARG A 174 0.52 11.05 -4.88
C ARG A 174 -0.88 10.42 -4.97
N SER A 175 -1.49 10.07 -3.84
CA SER A 175 -2.79 9.37 -3.77
C SER A 175 -4.01 10.29 -3.79
N GLY A 176 -3.82 11.61 -3.97
CA GLY A 176 -4.91 12.60 -3.92
C GLY A 176 -5.37 12.92 -2.49
N GLY A 177 -4.53 12.69 -1.48
CA GLY A 177 -4.80 13.02 -0.07
C GLY A 177 -5.20 11.84 0.81
N LEU A 178 -5.12 10.60 0.31
CA LEU A 178 -5.39 9.39 1.09
C LEU A 178 -4.14 8.97 1.88
N SER A 179 -4.29 8.66 3.16
CA SER A 179 -3.18 8.20 4.01
C SER A 179 -2.92 6.69 3.94
N PHE A 180 -3.90 5.91 3.45
CA PHE A 180 -3.84 4.46 3.34
C PHE A 180 -4.85 3.99 2.27
N ARG A 181 -4.52 2.90 1.57
CA ARG A 181 -5.40 2.20 0.60
C ARG A 181 -5.18 0.70 0.73
#